data_AF-A0A9E5UUV7-F1
#
_entry.id   AF-A0A9E5UUV7-F1
#
_cell.length_a   1.000
_cell.length_b   1.000
_cell.length_c   1.000
_cell.angle_alpha   90.00
_cell.angle_beta   90.00
_cell.angle_gamma   90.00
#
_symmetry.space_group_name_H-M   'P 1'
#
loop_
_entity.id
_entity.type
_entity.pdbx_description
1 polymer ?
#
loop_
_entity_poly.entity_id
_entity_poly.type
_entity_poly.pdbx_seq_one_letter_code
_entity_poly.pdbx_strand_id
1 'polypeptide(L)'
;MVFFLLALGVVSSQRRGLGVFALAGLLCLCATFSFSTGLVTWPLLLPVLWVYGYRHLGYSVAWVGLAALAATLYGSGTGSGAKWELLPTFLVPLVAFVGSPLGVQDYELSVLVGAVGLLLLAVNLLVLWWVDGWRPQRMIIWLACAGYSLGAGLGIALGRFGPGKSDWVALNTRYTTPTLLLWCALVAAAVLVMEHLNQSDLIKQRSWPRALLWVNAFAFALAVPLYLQTNLHMAQGPVQDDYFYGHGLAEASPVDLRPYEACIAAYPQQGDESCLQVIFVEEWATPSKIYRMAAYGLGIFRGEAPQNWLGPAYVQGSLVILNTGYAWGNIYVQERGLAGIPERDLIHVAPDAFSDPDLVMLDHPPERQFEQADVHFLLQVAALARAHSQLWLVSAPETAAMADLLGRALQGQGWQAELYPEPGAGEQPNQFLIWRFERPGPG
;
A
#
# COMPACT_ATOMS: atom_id res chain seq x y z
N MET A 1 -1.31 13.53 6.75
CA MET A 1 -1.96 14.85 6.61
C MET A 1 -2.66 15.33 7.89
N VAL A 2 -3.65 14.62 8.44
CA VAL A 2 -4.43 15.08 9.61
C VAL A 2 -3.53 15.50 10.79
N PHE A 3 -2.58 14.65 11.18
CA PHE A 3 -1.65 14.96 12.26
C PHE A 3 -0.78 16.21 11.99
N PHE A 4 -0.42 16.48 10.73
CA PHE A 4 0.30 17.69 10.35
C PHE A 4 -0.55 18.95 10.54
N LEU A 5 -1.81 18.91 10.13
CA LEU A 5 -2.74 20.04 10.34
C LEU A 5 -3.02 20.28 11.82
N LEU A 6 -3.15 19.21 12.61
CA LEU A 6 -3.27 19.32 14.07
C LEU A 6 -2.01 19.94 14.68
N ALA A 7 -0.80 19.54 14.24
CA ALA A 7 0.44 20.12 14.72
C ALA A 7 0.53 21.62 14.39
N LEU A 8 0.15 22.03 13.17
CA LEU A 8 0.05 23.44 12.78
C LEU A 8 -0.95 24.20 13.67
N GLY A 9 -2.14 23.63 13.93
CA GLY A 9 -3.15 24.21 14.81
C GLY A 9 -2.65 24.39 16.25
N VAL A 10 -1.97 23.37 16.79
CA VAL A 10 -1.38 23.41 18.14
C VAL A 10 -0.32 24.52 18.24
N VAL A 11 0.60 24.60 17.28
CA VAL A 11 1.66 25.63 17.28
C VAL A 11 1.11 27.04 17.10
N SER A 12 0.03 27.20 16.33
CA SER A 12 -0.60 28.50 16.05
C SER A 12 -1.52 29.01 17.16
N SER A 13 -1.86 28.19 18.16
CA SER A 13 -2.81 28.51 19.25
C SER A 13 -2.39 29.62 20.24
N GLN A 14 -1.33 30.39 19.95
CA GLN A 14 -0.71 31.46 20.76
C GLN A 14 -0.19 31.07 22.15
N ARG A 15 -0.55 29.91 22.69
CA ARG A 15 -0.01 29.38 23.95
C ARG A 15 1.41 28.88 23.71
N ARG A 16 2.40 29.55 24.31
CA ARG A 16 3.80 29.11 24.28
C ARG A 16 4.08 28.24 25.49
N GLY A 17 4.75 27.11 25.28
CA GLY A 17 5.21 26.28 26.39
C GLY A 17 5.72 24.93 25.92
N LEU A 18 6.42 24.24 26.83
CA LEU A 18 6.95 22.90 26.58
C LEU A 18 5.85 21.90 26.21
N GLY A 19 4.64 22.02 26.78
CA GLY A 19 3.52 21.14 26.45
C GLY A 19 3.07 21.25 24.99
N VAL A 20 2.99 22.47 24.44
CA VAL A 20 2.61 22.71 23.03
C VAL A 20 3.72 22.22 22.09
N PHE A 21 4.98 22.47 22.44
CA PHE A 21 6.14 21.95 21.70
C PHE A 21 6.16 20.41 21.68
N ALA A 22 5.97 19.76 22.83
CA ALA A 22 5.96 18.31 22.95
C ALA A 22 4.78 17.68 22.20
N LEU A 23 3.59 18.26 22.31
CA LEU A 23 2.41 17.80 21.57
C LEU A 23 2.60 17.93 20.05
N ALA A 24 3.17 19.04 19.57
CA ALA A 24 3.49 19.19 18.16
C ALA A 24 4.50 18.13 17.69
N GLY A 25 5.54 17.84 18.48
CA GLY A 25 6.50 16.78 18.20
C GLY A 25 5.88 15.39 18.16
N LEU A 26 4.96 15.09 19.10
CA LEU A 26 4.20 13.84 19.10
C LEU A 26 3.32 13.69 17.85
N LEU A 27 2.64 14.76 17.44
CA LEU A 27 1.84 14.76 16.21
C LEU A 27 2.70 14.58 14.96
N CYS A 28 3.91 15.16 14.92
CA CYS A 28 4.89 14.89 13.86
C CYS A 28 5.34 13.42 13.83
N LEU A 29 5.59 12.81 14.98
CA LEU A 29 5.90 11.38 15.08
C LEU A 29 4.74 10.53 14.53
N CYS A 30 3.50 10.79 14.98
CA CYS A 30 2.32 10.11 14.44
C CYS A 30 2.21 10.28 12.92
N ALA A 31 2.49 11.48 12.39
CA ALA A 31 2.51 11.73 10.96
C ALA A 31 3.58 10.87 10.24
N THR A 32 4.81 10.82 10.77
CA THR A 32 5.93 10.03 10.21
C THR A 32 5.64 8.53 10.19
N PHE A 33 5.13 7.97 11.29
CA PHE A 33 4.85 6.53 11.37
C PHE A 33 3.54 6.12 10.67
N SER A 34 2.65 7.08 10.37
CA SER A 34 1.49 6.82 9.51
C SER A 34 1.88 6.75 8.03
N PHE A 35 2.81 7.60 7.58
CA PHE A 35 3.27 7.62 6.18
C PHE A 35 4.63 8.31 6.07
N SER A 36 5.51 7.85 5.16
CA SER A 36 6.86 8.40 4.99
C SER A 36 6.89 9.91 4.71
N THR A 37 5.88 10.43 4.02
CA THR A 37 5.72 11.89 3.76
C THR A 37 5.55 12.69 5.05
N GLY A 38 5.25 12.06 6.19
CA GLY A 38 5.27 12.69 7.50
C GLY A 38 6.66 13.20 7.92
N LEU A 39 7.75 12.67 7.38
CA LEU A 39 9.11 13.19 7.61
C LEU A 39 9.26 14.66 7.15
N VAL A 40 8.48 15.07 6.16
CA VAL A 40 8.47 16.45 5.63
C VAL A 40 7.93 17.44 6.67
N THR A 41 7.14 16.99 7.66
CA THR A 41 6.60 17.88 8.69
C THR A 41 7.67 18.52 9.56
N TRP A 42 8.78 17.81 9.81
CA TRP A 42 9.85 18.26 10.70
C TRP A 42 10.54 19.55 10.21
N PRO A 43 11.12 19.60 9.00
CA PRO A 43 11.74 20.81 8.49
C PRO A 43 10.74 21.94 8.26
N LEU A 44 9.47 21.63 7.95
CA LEU A 44 8.45 22.65 7.69
C LEU A 44 7.90 23.31 8.95
N LEU A 45 7.77 22.58 10.05
CA LEU A 45 7.27 23.14 11.31
C LEU A 45 8.33 23.94 12.06
N LEU A 46 9.63 23.75 11.78
CA LEU A 46 10.69 24.53 12.39
C LEU A 46 10.54 26.06 12.14
N PRO A 47 10.37 26.56 10.90
CA PRO A 47 10.13 27.98 10.67
C PRO A 47 8.77 28.45 11.23
N VAL A 48 7.76 27.58 11.28
CA VAL A 48 6.47 27.88 11.93
C VAL A 48 6.68 28.14 13.43
N LEU A 49 7.35 27.22 14.14
CA LEU A 49 7.72 27.35 15.54
C LEU A 49 8.50 28.65 15.79
N TRP A 50 9.46 28.96 14.92
CA TRP A 50 10.26 30.20 15.00
C TRP A 50 9.40 31.47 14.90
N VAL A 51 8.48 31.53 13.93
CA VAL A 51 7.57 32.66 13.71
C VAL A 51 6.62 32.84 14.91
N TYR A 52 6.14 31.75 15.51
CA TYR A 52 5.25 31.79 16.67
C TYR A 52 5.96 31.96 18.02
N GLY A 53 7.30 32.08 18.02
CA GLY A 53 8.09 32.56 19.16
C GLY A 53 8.96 31.53 19.86
N TYR A 54 9.07 30.31 19.34
CA TYR A 54 10.03 29.30 19.81
C TYR A 54 11.44 29.58 19.26
N ARG A 55 11.97 30.78 19.53
CA ARG A 55 13.25 31.27 18.96
C ARG A 55 14.50 30.86 19.75
N HIS A 56 14.32 30.33 20.95
CA HIS A 56 15.44 29.90 21.78
C HIS A 56 16.14 28.69 21.15
N LEU A 57 17.47 28.73 21.05
CA LEU A 57 18.27 27.70 20.37
C LEU A 57 17.97 26.28 20.88
N GLY A 58 17.70 26.14 22.18
CA GLY A 58 17.34 24.85 22.79
C GLY A 58 16.11 24.19 22.15
N TYR A 59 15.09 24.95 21.73
CA TYR A 59 13.94 24.38 21.02
C TYR A 59 14.33 23.88 19.63
N SER A 60 15.13 24.65 18.89
CA SER A 60 15.60 24.25 17.57
C SER A 60 16.47 22.99 17.63
N VAL A 61 17.41 22.93 18.58
CA VAL A 61 18.27 21.75 18.79
C VAL A 61 17.44 20.54 19.18
N ALA A 62 16.50 20.68 20.12
CA ALA A 62 15.61 19.60 20.51
C ALA A 62 14.75 19.12 19.33
N TRP A 63 14.22 20.05 18.52
CA TRP A 63 13.40 19.72 17.35
C TRP A 63 14.18 18.95 16.28
N VAL A 64 15.40 19.40 15.96
CA VAL A 64 16.30 18.70 15.04
C VAL A 64 16.69 17.32 15.59
N GLY A 65 16.93 17.21 16.89
CA GLY A 65 17.19 15.92 17.54
C GLY A 65 16.02 14.94 17.43
N LEU A 66 14.79 15.41 17.67
CA LEU A 66 13.58 14.61 17.48
C LEU A 66 13.37 14.20 16.02
N ALA A 67 13.61 15.11 15.08
CA ALA A 67 13.53 14.84 13.65
C ALA A 67 14.53 13.76 13.21
N ALA A 68 15.78 13.86 13.67
CA ALA A 68 16.82 12.87 13.40
C ALA A 68 16.45 11.50 13.97
N LEU A 69 15.99 11.44 15.22
CA LEU A 69 15.53 10.20 15.85
C LEU A 69 14.36 9.57 15.08
N ALA A 70 13.36 10.37 14.69
CA ALA A 70 12.23 9.90 13.90
C ALA A 70 12.67 9.33 12.54
N ALA A 71 13.58 10.03 11.85
CA ALA A 71 14.14 9.58 10.58
C ALA A 71 14.95 8.28 10.72
N THR A 72 15.77 8.14 11.78
CA THR A 72 16.54 6.92 12.04
C THR A 72 15.63 5.74 12.36
N LEU A 73 14.64 5.91 13.24
CA LEU A 73 13.70 4.85 13.59
C LEU A 73 12.89 4.41 12.36
N TYR A 74 12.35 5.37 11.60
CA TYR A 74 11.61 5.07 10.38
C TYR A 74 12.50 4.37 9.32
N GLY A 75 13.73 4.86 9.14
CA GLY A 75 14.66 4.35 8.14
C GLY A 75 15.30 3.01 8.47
N SER A 76 15.32 2.60 9.74
CA SER A 76 15.97 1.36 10.20
C SER A 76 15.41 0.07 9.56
N GLY A 77 14.20 0.12 8.99
CA GLY A 77 13.59 -0.98 8.24
C GLY A 77 13.52 -0.79 6.72
N THR A 78 14.02 0.32 6.17
CA THR A 78 13.87 0.64 4.74
C THR A 78 15.22 0.52 4.02
N GLY A 79 15.41 -0.53 3.23
CA GLY A 79 16.67 -0.84 2.54
C GLY A 79 16.99 -0.01 1.28
N SER A 80 16.27 1.07 0.99
CA SER A 80 16.47 1.85 -0.25
C SER A 80 17.15 3.19 0.03
N GLY A 81 18.37 3.38 -0.49
CA GLY A 81 19.04 4.68 -0.52
C GLY A 81 18.35 5.65 -1.49
N ALA A 82 18.32 6.93 -1.14
CA ALA A 82 17.83 7.99 -2.01
C ALA A 82 18.82 8.26 -3.16
N LYS A 83 18.31 8.34 -4.40
CA LYS A 83 19.11 8.60 -5.61
C LYS A 83 19.07 10.09 -5.98
N TRP A 84 19.84 10.90 -5.26
CA TRP A 84 19.86 12.36 -5.43
C TRP A 84 20.38 12.81 -6.80
N GLU A 85 21.19 11.98 -7.49
CA GLU A 85 21.71 12.31 -8.82
C GLU A 85 20.63 12.53 -9.90
N LEU A 86 19.40 12.06 -9.65
CA LEU A 86 18.28 12.14 -10.59
C LEU A 86 17.32 13.32 -10.31
N LEU A 87 17.74 14.31 -9.54
CA LEU A 87 16.85 15.43 -9.16
C LEU A 87 16.20 16.15 -10.37
N PRO A 88 16.90 16.47 -11.48
CA PRO A 88 16.28 17.14 -12.63
C PRO A 88 15.17 16.31 -13.27
N THR A 89 15.34 14.98 -13.35
CA THR A 89 14.33 14.05 -13.88
C THR A 89 13.09 13.94 -13.00
N PHE A 90 13.13 14.43 -11.76
CA PHE A 90 12.00 14.39 -10.83
C PHE A 90 11.13 15.64 -10.84
N LEU A 91 11.53 16.71 -11.53
CA LEU A 91 10.76 17.95 -11.57
C LEU A 91 9.41 17.78 -12.27
N VAL A 92 9.37 17.10 -13.41
CA VAL A 92 8.10 16.90 -14.15
C VAL A 92 7.13 16.01 -13.36
N PRO A 93 7.55 14.84 -12.82
CA PRO A 93 6.67 14.04 -11.96
C PRO A 93 6.23 14.76 -10.68
N LEU A 94 7.08 15.62 -10.09
CA LEU A 94 6.70 16.45 -8.95
C LEU A 94 5.59 17.45 -9.32
N VAL A 95 5.70 18.08 -10.48
CA VAL A 95 4.68 19.01 -10.99
C VAL A 95 3.39 18.25 -11.28
N ALA A 96 3.47 17.09 -11.95
CA ALA A 96 2.33 16.19 -12.17
C ALA A 96 1.65 15.79 -10.86
N PHE A 97 2.45 15.41 -9.85
CA PHE A 97 1.97 15.04 -8.52
C PHE A 97 1.12 16.17 -7.92
N VAL A 98 1.61 17.42 -7.93
CA VAL A 98 0.88 18.56 -7.39
C VAL A 98 -0.43 18.84 -8.16
N GLY A 99 -0.43 18.65 -9.48
CA GLY A 99 -1.61 18.86 -10.32
C GLY A 99 -2.60 17.68 -10.35
N SER A 100 -2.21 16.52 -9.82
CA SER A 100 -3.03 15.29 -9.84
C SER A 100 -4.48 15.44 -9.34
N PRO A 101 -4.83 16.29 -8.35
CA PRO A 101 -6.23 16.42 -7.92
C PRO A 101 -7.18 16.97 -8.99
N LEU A 102 -6.67 17.75 -9.95
CA LEU A 102 -7.50 18.38 -11.00
C LEU A 102 -7.15 17.87 -12.39
N GLY A 103 -6.06 17.10 -12.54
CA GLY A 103 -5.65 16.50 -13.81
C GLY A 103 -6.39 15.23 -14.19
N VAL A 104 -7.32 14.74 -13.36
CA VAL A 104 -8.24 13.62 -13.66
C VAL A 104 -7.51 12.40 -14.25
N GLN A 105 -6.49 11.92 -13.56
CA GLN A 105 -5.64 10.79 -14.00
C GLN A 105 -4.93 10.97 -15.35
N ASP A 106 -5.00 12.12 -16.02
CA ASP A 106 -4.19 12.44 -17.19
C ASP A 106 -2.87 13.07 -16.72
N TYR A 107 -1.74 12.47 -17.12
CA TYR A 107 -0.42 12.93 -16.71
C TYR A 107 -0.07 14.30 -17.27
N GLU A 108 -0.31 14.54 -18.56
CA GLU A 108 0.02 15.79 -19.23
C GLU A 108 -0.82 16.94 -18.68
N LEU A 109 -2.11 16.70 -18.49
CA LEU A 109 -3.01 17.65 -17.87
C LEU A 109 -2.60 17.92 -16.41
N SER A 110 -2.21 16.89 -15.66
CA SER A 110 -1.70 17.06 -14.29
C SER A 110 -0.41 17.88 -14.25
N VAL A 111 0.51 17.71 -15.21
CA VAL A 111 1.70 18.57 -15.33
C VAL A 111 1.30 20.02 -15.60
N LEU A 112 0.40 20.24 -16.57
CA LEU A 112 -0.05 21.58 -16.92
C LEU A 112 -0.73 22.28 -15.73
N VAL A 113 -1.69 21.61 -15.09
CA VAL A 113 -2.42 22.07 -13.91
C VAL A 113 -1.47 22.37 -12.77
N GLY A 114 -0.52 21.46 -12.49
CA GLY A 114 0.48 21.63 -11.44
C GLY A 114 1.37 22.85 -11.69
N ALA A 115 1.83 23.02 -12.93
CA ALA A 115 2.66 24.17 -13.31
C ALA A 115 1.91 25.49 -13.14
N VAL A 116 0.65 25.55 -13.60
CA VAL A 116 -0.22 26.73 -13.44
C VAL A 116 -0.48 27.01 -11.96
N GLY A 117 -0.81 25.99 -11.16
CA GLY A 117 -1.05 26.14 -9.73
C GLY A 117 0.18 26.68 -8.97
N LEU A 118 1.37 26.15 -9.27
CA LEU A 118 2.63 26.62 -8.68
C LEU A 118 2.95 28.06 -9.08
N LEU A 119 2.77 28.41 -10.35
CA LEU A 119 2.99 29.77 -10.84
C LEU A 119 2.03 30.77 -10.17
N LEU A 120 0.74 30.44 -10.09
CA LEU A 120 -0.25 31.28 -9.41
C LEU A 120 0.07 31.44 -7.93
N LEU A 121 0.51 30.38 -7.25
CA LEU A 121 0.93 30.45 -5.86
C LEU A 121 2.13 31.40 -5.72
N ALA A 122 3.16 31.24 -6.55
CA ALA A 122 4.34 32.10 -6.54
C ALA A 122 3.98 33.59 -6.76
N VAL A 123 3.14 33.88 -7.75
CA VAL A 123 2.67 35.25 -8.04
C VAL A 123 1.91 35.83 -6.85
N ASN A 124 0.98 35.09 -6.25
CA ASN A 124 0.24 35.56 -5.07
C ASN A 124 1.17 35.83 -3.88
N LEU A 125 2.14 34.94 -3.62
CA LEU A 125 3.12 35.13 -2.55
C LEU A 125 4.02 36.35 -2.80
N LEU A 126 4.47 36.57 -4.04
CA LEU A 126 5.25 37.75 -4.43
C LEU A 126 4.47 39.04 -4.25
N VAL A 127 3.18 39.05 -4.61
CA VAL A 127 2.30 40.21 -4.43
C VAL A 127 2.08 40.49 -2.94
N LEU A 128 1.80 39.47 -2.12
CA LEU A 128 1.68 39.64 -0.66
C LEU A 128 2.97 40.21 -0.07
N TRP A 129 4.12 39.68 -0.50
CA TRP A 129 5.42 40.18 -0.06
C TRP A 129 5.64 41.65 -0.44
N TRP A 130 5.26 42.04 -1.65
CA TRP A 130 5.46 43.40 -2.15
C TRP A 130 4.49 44.42 -1.52
N VAL A 131 3.24 44.04 -1.28
CA VAL A 131 2.18 44.99 -0.88
C VAL A 131 1.94 45.07 0.63
N ASP A 132 2.06 43.97 1.39
CA ASP A 132 1.80 43.98 2.85
C ASP A 132 3.07 44.18 3.68
N GLY A 133 4.23 44.16 3.01
CA GLY A 133 5.51 43.87 3.67
C GLY A 133 5.51 42.44 4.21
N TRP A 134 6.68 41.86 4.44
CA TRP A 134 6.76 40.47 4.92
C TRP A 134 6.11 40.33 6.31
N ARG A 135 4.86 39.84 6.35
CA ARG A 135 4.12 39.49 7.58
C ARG A 135 4.04 37.97 7.74
N PRO A 136 5.12 37.33 8.21
CA PRO A 136 5.24 35.87 8.17
C PRO A 136 4.13 35.17 8.95
N GLN A 137 3.57 35.78 10.00
CA GLN A 137 2.53 35.18 10.84
C GLN A 137 1.26 34.81 10.07
N ARG A 138 0.87 35.59 9.05
CA ARG A 138 -0.32 35.31 8.24
C ARG A 138 -0.05 34.27 7.15
N MET A 139 1.17 34.22 6.64
CA MET A 139 1.54 33.40 5.49
C MET A 139 2.14 32.05 5.88
N ILE A 140 2.78 31.93 7.06
CA ILE A 140 3.62 30.78 7.38
C ILE A 140 2.85 29.46 7.47
N ILE A 141 1.59 29.49 7.90
CA ILE A 141 0.72 28.29 7.92
C ILE A 141 0.47 27.81 6.49
N TRP A 142 0.13 28.72 5.58
CA TRP A 142 -0.14 28.40 4.17
C TRP A 142 1.13 27.99 3.42
N LEU A 143 2.26 28.63 3.72
CA LEU A 143 3.58 28.22 3.22
C LEU A 143 3.95 26.82 3.72
N ALA A 144 3.64 26.47 4.97
CA ALA A 144 3.86 25.13 5.49
C ALA A 144 2.95 24.10 4.79
N CYS A 145 1.68 24.44 4.51
CA CYS A 145 0.78 23.59 3.73
C CYS A 145 1.30 23.33 2.30
N ALA A 146 1.68 24.38 1.56
CA ALA A 146 2.27 24.24 0.23
C ALA A 146 3.60 23.46 0.26
N GLY A 147 4.45 23.77 1.25
CA GLY A 147 5.72 23.08 1.47
C GLY A 147 5.51 21.59 1.77
N TYR A 148 4.43 21.21 2.47
CA TYR A 148 4.14 19.81 2.78
C TYR A 148 3.78 19.04 1.51
N SER A 149 2.93 19.61 0.66
CA SER A 149 2.62 19.01 -0.65
C SER A 149 3.87 18.84 -1.50
N LEU A 150 4.69 19.88 -1.61
CA LEU A 150 5.92 19.85 -2.40
C LEU A 150 6.94 18.84 -1.86
N GLY A 151 7.17 18.84 -0.54
CA GLY A 151 8.10 17.90 0.09
C GLY A 151 7.58 16.47 0.04
N ALA A 152 6.27 16.24 0.15
CA ALA A 152 5.66 14.93 -0.03
C ALA A 152 5.87 14.41 -1.46
N GLY A 153 5.59 15.26 -2.46
CA GLY A 153 5.83 14.95 -3.86
C GLY A 153 7.30 14.67 -4.15
N LEU A 154 8.22 15.45 -3.58
CA LEU A 154 9.64 15.24 -3.74
C LEU A 154 10.10 13.93 -3.10
N GLY A 155 9.62 13.62 -1.89
CA GLY A 155 9.93 12.37 -1.20
C GLY A 155 9.43 11.14 -1.96
N ILE A 156 8.24 11.23 -2.54
CA ILE A 156 7.70 10.18 -3.42
C ILE A 156 8.53 10.10 -4.69
N ALA A 157 8.93 11.24 -5.25
CA ALA A 157 9.68 11.25 -6.48
C ALA A 157 11.06 10.61 -6.32
N LEU A 158 11.77 10.95 -5.25
CA LEU A 158 13.07 10.37 -4.90
C LEU A 158 12.98 8.88 -4.55
N GLY A 159 11.88 8.45 -3.91
CA GLY A 159 11.71 7.06 -3.49
C GLY A 159 11.15 6.14 -4.58
N ARG A 160 10.42 6.69 -5.55
CA ARG A 160 9.61 5.90 -6.49
C ARG A 160 9.81 6.21 -7.97
N PHE A 161 10.43 7.31 -8.37
CA PHE A 161 10.85 7.48 -9.76
C PHE A 161 12.29 7.00 -9.93
N GLY A 162 12.52 6.29 -11.02
CA GLY A 162 13.81 5.77 -11.42
C GLY A 162 13.71 5.25 -12.85
N PRO A 163 14.83 5.03 -13.54
CA PRO A 163 14.81 4.43 -14.88
C PRO A 163 14.00 3.13 -14.86
N GLY A 164 13.00 3.03 -15.74
CA GLY A 164 12.06 1.89 -15.81
C GLY A 164 10.82 1.98 -14.90
N LYS A 165 10.65 3.03 -14.08
CA LYS A 165 9.43 3.17 -13.27
C LYS A 165 8.41 4.07 -13.97
N SER A 166 7.14 3.68 -13.89
CA SER A 166 6.07 4.39 -14.60
C SER A 166 5.79 5.78 -14.03
N ASP A 167 5.65 6.77 -14.91
CA ASP A 167 5.33 8.16 -14.55
C ASP A 167 3.96 8.28 -13.85
N TRP A 168 3.07 7.31 -14.09
CA TRP A 168 1.75 7.15 -13.48
C TRP A 168 1.77 7.06 -11.95
N VAL A 169 2.92 6.71 -11.33
CA VAL A 169 3.05 6.69 -9.88
C VAL A 169 2.73 8.06 -9.25
N ALA A 170 2.96 9.17 -9.96
CA ALA A 170 2.64 10.53 -9.50
C ALA A 170 1.13 10.74 -9.31
N LEU A 171 0.31 10.01 -10.04
CA LEU A 171 -1.14 10.18 -10.14
C LEU A 171 -1.92 9.23 -9.22
N ASN A 172 -1.22 8.40 -8.45
CA ASN A 172 -1.84 7.43 -7.56
C ASN A 172 -2.74 8.14 -6.53
N THR A 173 -3.99 7.70 -6.37
CA THR A 173 -5.00 8.37 -5.53
C THR A 173 -4.59 8.58 -4.07
N ARG A 174 -3.77 7.68 -3.51
CA ARG A 174 -3.24 7.84 -2.13
C ARG A 174 -2.31 9.06 -1.98
N TYR A 175 -1.84 9.60 -3.09
CA TYR A 175 -0.97 10.77 -3.17
C TYR A 175 -1.73 12.07 -3.46
N THR A 176 -3.02 11.98 -3.81
CA THR A 176 -3.89 13.13 -4.00
C THR A 176 -4.14 13.85 -2.67
N THR A 177 -4.22 13.15 -1.54
CA THR A 177 -4.53 13.80 -0.26
C THR A 177 -3.46 14.82 0.18
N PRO A 178 -2.14 14.52 0.17
CA PRO A 178 -1.11 15.52 0.45
C PRO A 178 -1.11 16.74 -0.48
N THR A 179 -1.52 16.60 -1.74
CA THR A 179 -1.46 17.69 -2.74
C THR A 179 -2.56 18.71 -2.54
N LEU A 180 -3.66 18.35 -1.86
CA LEU A 180 -4.74 19.28 -1.50
C LEU A 180 -4.26 20.45 -0.65
N LEU A 181 -3.23 20.26 0.18
CA LEU A 181 -2.71 21.34 1.02
C LEU A 181 -2.12 22.50 0.20
N LEU A 182 -1.56 22.22 -0.98
CA LEU A 182 -1.09 23.25 -1.89
C LEU A 182 -2.24 24.05 -2.48
N TRP A 183 -3.31 23.38 -2.89
CA TRP A 183 -4.50 24.05 -3.41
C TRP A 183 -5.18 24.89 -2.32
N CYS A 184 -5.28 24.37 -1.09
CA CYS A 184 -5.74 25.18 0.06
C CYS A 184 -4.83 26.40 0.32
N ALA A 185 -3.51 26.25 0.21
CA ALA A 185 -2.57 27.35 0.37
C ALA A 185 -2.71 28.40 -0.75
N LEU A 186 -2.90 27.98 -2.00
CA LEU A 186 -3.16 28.86 -3.14
C LEU A 186 -4.45 29.65 -2.92
N VAL A 187 -5.52 28.96 -2.54
CA VAL A 187 -6.82 29.55 -2.18
C VAL A 187 -6.64 30.62 -1.09
N ALA A 188 -5.99 30.27 0.01
CA ALA A 188 -5.78 31.21 1.09
C ALA A 188 -4.91 32.42 0.69
N ALA A 189 -3.83 32.19 -0.05
CA ALA A 189 -2.97 33.25 -0.56
C ALA A 189 -3.76 34.21 -1.48
N ALA A 190 -4.59 33.67 -2.36
CA ALA A 190 -5.45 34.45 -3.23
C ALA A 190 -6.46 35.29 -2.42
N VAL A 191 -7.12 34.72 -1.41
CA VAL A 191 -8.03 35.49 -0.53
C VAL A 191 -7.31 36.63 0.18
N LEU A 192 -6.11 36.37 0.73
CA LEU A 192 -5.30 37.41 1.37
C LEU A 192 -4.92 38.52 0.39
N VAL A 193 -4.56 38.17 -0.85
CA VAL A 193 -4.29 39.15 -1.91
C VAL A 193 -5.55 39.96 -2.22
N MET A 194 -6.72 39.33 -2.34
CA MET A 194 -7.98 40.01 -2.63
C MET A 194 -8.36 40.99 -1.50
N GLU A 195 -8.29 40.54 -0.25
CA GLU A 195 -8.55 41.37 0.93
C GLU A 195 -7.65 42.61 0.95
N HIS A 196 -6.35 42.41 0.77
CA HIS A 196 -5.36 43.48 0.86
C HIS A 196 -5.46 44.46 -0.31
N LEU A 197 -5.63 43.95 -1.53
CA LEU A 197 -5.81 44.81 -2.70
C LEU A 197 -7.07 45.65 -2.57
N ASN A 198 -8.19 45.07 -2.10
CA ASN A 198 -9.47 45.79 -1.93
C ASN A 198 -9.39 46.92 -0.90
N GLN A 199 -8.52 46.78 0.11
CA GLN A 199 -8.25 47.83 1.10
C GLN A 199 -7.23 48.87 0.61
N SER A 200 -6.44 48.57 -0.42
CA SER A 200 -5.37 49.44 -0.92
C SER A 200 -5.84 50.40 -2.02
N ASP A 201 -5.34 51.64 -2.03
CA ASP A 201 -5.56 52.58 -3.14
C ASP A 201 -4.86 52.15 -4.46
N LEU A 202 -4.03 51.10 -4.43
CA LEU A 202 -3.33 50.58 -5.60
C LEU A 202 -4.28 50.09 -6.69
N ILE A 203 -5.47 49.55 -6.34
CA ILE A 203 -6.50 49.14 -7.31
C ILE A 203 -7.02 50.33 -8.13
N LYS A 204 -7.04 51.54 -7.55
CA LYS A 204 -7.48 52.74 -8.25
C LYS A 204 -6.41 53.25 -9.21
N GLN A 205 -5.14 53.04 -8.88
CA GLN A 205 -4.00 53.59 -9.61
C GLN A 205 -3.48 52.68 -10.75
N ARG A 206 -3.62 51.35 -10.63
CA ARG A 206 -3.09 50.40 -11.62
C ARG A 206 -4.14 49.36 -12.02
N SER A 207 -4.09 48.88 -13.26
CA SER A 207 -5.03 47.89 -13.81
C SER A 207 -4.66 46.44 -13.48
N TRP A 208 -3.37 46.13 -13.34
CA TRP A 208 -2.89 44.75 -13.09
C TRP A 208 -3.46 44.10 -11.81
N PRO A 209 -3.71 44.79 -10.68
CA PRO A 209 -4.30 44.15 -9.50
C PRO A 209 -5.70 43.63 -9.80
N ARG A 210 -6.48 44.35 -10.62
CA ARG A 210 -7.82 43.91 -11.06
C ARG A 210 -7.72 42.65 -11.91
N ALA A 211 -6.74 42.58 -12.81
CA ALA A 211 -6.51 41.36 -13.59
C ALA A 211 -6.18 40.17 -12.68
N LEU A 212 -5.34 40.37 -11.65
CA LEU A 212 -5.02 39.32 -10.69
C LEU A 212 -6.24 38.86 -9.86
N LEU A 213 -7.11 39.78 -9.44
CA LEU A 213 -8.39 39.43 -8.79
C LEU A 213 -9.23 38.51 -9.68
N TRP A 214 -9.36 38.85 -10.96
CA TRP A 214 -10.12 38.04 -11.92
C TRP A 214 -9.47 36.67 -12.17
N VAL A 215 -8.14 36.61 -12.32
CA VAL A 215 -7.41 35.34 -12.49
C VAL A 215 -7.60 34.44 -11.28
N ASN A 216 -7.47 34.98 -10.06
CA ASN A 216 -7.72 34.21 -8.83
C ASN A 216 -9.18 33.73 -8.77
N ALA A 217 -10.15 34.62 -8.98
CA ALA A 217 -11.57 34.27 -8.97
C ALA A 217 -11.91 33.18 -10.01
N PHE A 218 -11.34 33.27 -11.21
CA PHE A 218 -11.49 32.25 -12.24
C PHE A 218 -10.86 30.91 -11.84
N ALA A 219 -9.62 30.94 -11.31
CA ALA A 219 -8.94 29.73 -10.83
C ALA A 219 -9.74 29.03 -9.73
N PHE A 220 -10.35 29.80 -8.81
CA PHE A 220 -11.28 29.29 -7.80
C PHE A 220 -12.53 28.64 -8.39
N ALA A 221 -13.19 29.37 -9.29
CA ALA A 221 -14.42 28.92 -9.94
C ALA A 221 -14.20 27.64 -10.76
N LEU A 222 -12.97 27.40 -11.24
CA LEU A 222 -12.58 26.20 -11.95
C LEU A 222 -12.14 25.06 -11.02
N ALA A 223 -11.28 25.35 -10.03
CA ALA A 223 -10.70 24.35 -9.15
C ALA A 223 -11.73 23.66 -8.25
N VAL A 224 -12.72 24.40 -7.74
CA VAL A 224 -13.74 23.84 -6.82
C VAL A 224 -14.63 22.80 -7.51
N PRO A 225 -15.24 23.07 -8.68
CA PRO A 225 -16.04 22.07 -9.39
C PRO A 225 -15.20 20.88 -9.88
N LEU A 226 -13.99 21.11 -10.40
CA LEU A 226 -13.10 20.02 -10.81
C LEU A 226 -12.76 19.13 -9.62
N TYR A 227 -12.41 19.71 -8.48
CA TYR A 227 -12.14 18.96 -7.26
C TYR A 227 -13.36 18.16 -6.80
N LEU A 228 -14.55 18.77 -6.78
CA LEU A 228 -15.78 18.08 -6.41
C LEU A 228 -16.08 16.94 -7.39
N GLN A 229 -15.92 17.17 -8.68
CA GLN A 229 -16.12 16.15 -9.71
C GLN A 229 -15.13 15.00 -9.54
N THR A 230 -13.84 15.27 -9.32
CA THR A 230 -12.84 14.23 -9.08
C THR A 230 -13.16 13.42 -7.82
N ASN A 231 -13.55 14.07 -6.72
CA ASN A 231 -13.91 13.35 -5.48
C ASN A 231 -15.22 12.57 -5.62
N LEU A 232 -16.22 13.13 -6.32
CA LEU A 232 -17.47 12.43 -6.61
C LEU A 232 -17.21 11.23 -7.51
N HIS A 233 -16.37 11.37 -8.53
CA HIS A 233 -15.98 10.27 -9.39
C HIS A 233 -15.22 9.18 -8.61
N MET A 234 -14.34 9.55 -7.68
CA MET A 234 -13.67 8.60 -6.79
C MET A 234 -14.62 7.95 -5.77
N ALA A 235 -15.67 8.64 -5.34
CA ALA A 235 -16.65 8.13 -4.38
C ALA A 235 -17.77 7.29 -5.03
N GLN A 236 -18.10 7.59 -6.29
CA GLN A 236 -19.15 6.94 -7.08
C GLN A 236 -18.62 5.86 -8.01
N GLY A 237 -17.35 5.95 -8.38
CA GLY A 237 -16.69 4.85 -9.06
C GLY A 237 -16.92 3.59 -8.23
N PRO A 238 -17.36 2.47 -8.83
CA PRO A 238 -17.30 1.21 -8.11
C PRO A 238 -15.90 1.10 -7.51
N VAL A 239 -15.77 0.47 -6.34
CA VAL A 239 -14.47 0.04 -5.84
C VAL A 239 -13.95 -1.03 -6.81
N GLN A 240 -13.61 -0.60 -8.02
CA GLN A 240 -13.00 -1.36 -9.06
C GLN A 240 -11.53 -1.23 -8.75
N ASP A 241 -11.06 -2.20 -7.96
CA ASP A 241 -9.65 -2.53 -7.87
C ASP A 241 -9.01 -2.66 -9.28
N ASP A 242 -9.82 -2.84 -10.33
CA ASP A 242 -9.47 -2.77 -11.75
C ASP A 242 -8.85 -1.46 -12.21
N TYR A 243 -9.24 -0.28 -11.72
CA TYR A 243 -8.65 0.97 -12.24
C TYR A 243 -7.19 1.18 -11.80
N PHE A 244 -6.77 0.49 -10.72
CA PHE A 244 -5.39 0.52 -10.24
C PHE A 244 -4.47 -0.49 -10.92
N TYR A 245 -5.04 -1.53 -11.54
CA TYR A 245 -4.31 -2.59 -12.23
C TYR A 245 -4.56 -2.61 -13.76
N GLY A 246 -5.58 -1.90 -14.25
CA GLY A 246 -6.22 -2.20 -15.53
C GLY A 246 -6.00 -1.24 -16.69
N HIS A 247 -5.47 -0.02 -16.49
CA HIS A 247 -5.24 0.87 -17.65
C HIS A 247 -4.03 0.48 -18.53
N GLY A 248 -3.20 -0.47 -18.08
CA GLY A 248 -2.27 -1.20 -18.94
C GLY A 248 -2.83 -2.51 -19.52
N LEU A 249 -4.03 -2.94 -19.10
CA LEU A 249 -4.62 -4.24 -19.46
C LEU A 249 -5.88 -4.14 -20.33
N ALA A 250 -6.53 -2.99 -20.38
CA ALA A 250 -7.70 -2.82 -21.23
C ALA A 250 -7.35 -2.59 -22.72
N GLU A 251 -6.12 -2.12 -23.02
CA GLU A 251 -5.63 -1.95 -24.39
C GLU A 251 -4.50 -2.92 -24.79
N ALA A 252 -3.80 -3.52 -23.83
CA ALA A 252 -3.09 -4.74 -24.11
C ALA A 252 -4.16 -5.82 -24.27
N SER A 253 -4.39 -6.30 -25.50
CA SER A 253 -5.13 -7.55 -25.76
C SER A 253 -4.85 -8.50 -24.61
N PRO A 254 -5.86 -9.08 -23.92
CA PRO A 254 -5.63 -10.01 -22.82
C PRO A 254 -4.52 -10.93 -23.29
N VAL A 255 -3.34 -10.80 -22.66
CA VAL A 255 -2.20 -11.61 -23.05
C VAL A 255 -2.73 -13.01 -22.89
N ASP A 256 -2.91 -13.72 -24.00
CA ASP A 256 -3.42 -15.07 -23.94
C ASP A 256 -2.40 -15.82 -23.10
N LEU A 257 -2.77 -16.16 -21.86
CA LEU A 257 -1.87 -16.79 -20.90
C LEU A 257 -1.81 -18.30 -21.14
N ARG A 258 -2.74 -18.86 -21.93
CA ARG A 258 -2.80 -20.29 -22.29
C ARG A 258 -1.50 -20.85 -22.90
N PRO A 259 -0.73 -20.11 -23.73
CA PRO A 259 0.59 -20.55 -24.19
C PRO A 259 1.63 -20.68 -23.07
N TYR A 260 1.45 -19.95 -21.96
CA TYR A 260 2.37 -19.93 -20.82
C TYR A 260 1.94 -20.86 -19.68
N GLU A 261 0.65 -21.23 -19.59
CA GLU A 261 0.12 -22.18 -18.59
C GLU A 261 0.88 -23.50 -18.59
N ALA A 262 1.10 -24.09 -19.78
CA ALA A 262 1.87 -25.33 -19.92
C ALA A 262 3.33 -25.16 -19.46
N CYS A 263 3.93 -23.99 -19.70
CA CYS A 263 5.29 -23.71 -19.24
C CYS A 263 5.36 -23.48 -17.72
N ILE A 264 4.42 -22.73 -17.15
CA ILE A 264 4.34 -22.47 -15.71
C ILE A 264 4.08 -23.78 -14.96
N ALA A 265 3.19 -24.63 -15.46
CA ALA A 265 2.93 -25.96 -14.90
C ALA A 265 4.16 -26.87 -14.99
N ALA A 266 4.94 -26.77 -16.07
CA ALA A 266 6.16 -27.54 -16.27
C ALA A 266 7.39 -26.95 -15.53
N TYR A 267 7.36 -25.67 -15.14
CA TYR A 267 8.48 -24.96 -14.54
C TYR A 267 9.10 -25.66 -13.32
N PRO A 268 8.32 -26.20 -12.35
CA PRO A 268 8.91 -26.88 -11.20
C PRO A 268 9.73 -28.14 -11.57
N GLN A 269 9.44 -28.76 -12.73
CA GLN A 269 10.14 -29.96 -13.20
C GLN A 269 11.30 -29.63 -14.13
N GLN A 270 11.09 -28.72 -15.09
CA GLN A 270 12.06 -28.40 -16.14
C GLN A 270 13.00 -27.26 -15.70
N GLY A 271 12.48 -26.34 -14.89
CA GLY A 271 13.11 -25.10 -14.46
C GLY A 271 13.66 -24.27 -15.61
N ASP A 272 12.91 -24.27 -16.71
CA ASP A 272 13.10 -23.38 -17.85
C ASP A 272 12.52 -22.00 -17.50
N GLU A 273 13.39 -21.02 -17.29
CA GLU A 273 13.00 -19.65 -16.97
C GLU A 273 12.57 -18.84 -18.21
N SER A 274 12.64 -19.41 -19.42
CA SER A 274 12.34 -18.69 -20.67
C SER A 274 10.91 -18.13 -20.69
N CYS A 275 9.92 -18.85 -20.16
CA CYS A 275 8.56 -18.32 -20.02
C CYS A 275 8.46 -17.27 -18.92
N LEU A 276 9.26 -17.38 -17.86
CA LEU A 276 9.32 -16.32 -16.87
C LEU A 276 9.93 -15.06 -17.47
N GLN A 277 10.90 -15.15 -18.37
CA GLN A 277 11.53 -13.97 -18.99
C GLN A 277 10.53 -13.13 -19.80
N VAL A 278 9.66 -13.76 -20.60
CA VAL A 278 8.59 -13.05 -21.32
C VAL A 278 7.60 -12.42 -20.36
N ILE A 279 7.28 -13.13 -19.28
CA ILE A 279 6.46 -12.59 -18.20
C ILE A 279 7.20 -11.44 -17.49
N PHE A 280 8.52 -11.48 -17.33
CA PHE A 280 9.37 -10.52 -16.60
C PHE A 280 9.55 -9.17 -17.30
N VAL A 281 9.50 -9.11 -18.64
CA VAL A 281 9.73 -7.89 -19.42
C VAL A 281 8.55 -6.92 -19.35
N GLU A 282 7.32 -7.40 -19.12
CA GLU A 282 6.16 -6.52 -18.95
C GLU A 282 5.93 -6.18 -17.47
N GLU A 283 5.99 -4.89 -17.21
CA GLU A 283 6.32 -4.33 -15.92
C GLU A 283 5.04 -3.92 -15.17
N TRP A 284 4.87 -4.47 -13.96
CA TRP A 284 4.01 -4.01 -12.87
C TRP A 284 2.49 -3.89 -13.15
N ALA A 285 1.75 -5.00 -12.99
CA ALA A 285 0.39 -5.07 -12.39
C ALA A 285 -0.52 -6.13 -13.05
N THR A 286 -0.11 -7.39 -13.15
CA THR A 286 -0.94 -8.45 -13.76
C THR A 286 -0.95 -9.75 -12.94
N PRO A 287 -1.89 -10.67 -13.22
CA PRO A 287 -1.85 -12.08 -12.78
C PRO A 287 -0.47 -12.73 -12.95
N SER A 288 0.34 -12.22 -13.88
CA SER A 288 1.78 -12.47 -14.02
C SER A 288 2.58 -12.43 -12.70
N LYS A 289 2.27 -11.55 -11.75
CA LYS A 289 2.94 -11.49 -10.43
C LYS A 289 2.56 -12.67 -9.54
N ILE A 290 1.31 -13.12 -9.63
CA ILE A 290 0.81 -14.28 -8.90
C ILE A 290 1.45 -15.55 -9.46
N TYR A 291 1.57 -15.68 -10.78
CA TYR A 291 2.31 -16.77 -11.42
C TYR A 291 3.83 -16.68 -11.21
N ARG A 292 4.42 -15.48 -11.11
CA ARG A 292 5.82 -15.31 -10.70
C ARG A 292 6.03 -15.74 -9.25
N MET A 293 5.12 -15.39 -8.34
CA MET A 293 5.18 -15.82 -6.93
C MET A 293 4.91 -17.33 -6.79
N ALA A 294 4.00 -17.87 -7.62
CA ALA A 294 3.75 -19.29 -7.75
C ALA A 294 5.01 -20.03 -8.22
N ALA A 295 5.56 -19.64 -9.36
CA ALA A 295 6.75 -20.24 -9.95
C ALA A 295 7.97 -20.07 -9.03
N TYR A 296 8.14 -18.91 -8.39
CA TYR A 296 9.23 -18.69 -7.43
C TYR A 296 9.06 -19.53 -6.17
N GLY A 297 7.85 -19.57 -5.59
CA GLY A 297 7.53 -20.40 -4.43
C GLY A 297 7.65 -21.89 -4.71
N LEU A 298 7.21 -22.34 -5.89
CA LEU A 298 7.38 -23.71 -6.37
C LEU A 298 8.82 -24.04 -6.76
N GLY A 299 9.59 -23.05 -7.21
CA GLY A 299 10.99 -23.18 -7.61
C GLY A 299 11.94 -23.52 -6.46
N ILE A 300 11.56 -23.22 -5.21
CA ILE A 300 12.31 -23.62 -4.01
C ILE A 300 12.34 -25.16 -3.89
N PHE A 301 11.31 -25.83 -4.40
CA PHE A 301 11.16 -27.29 -4.36
C PHE A 301 11.67 -27.99 -5.62
N ARG A 302 12.42 -27.28 -6.47
CA ARG A 302 12.97 -27.80 -7.72
C ARG A 302 13.91 -28.98 -7.45
N GLY A 303 13.62 -30.14 -8.05
CA GLY A 303 14.43 -31.35 -7.95
C GLY A 303 13.96 -32.34 -6.89
N GLU A 304 12.94 -32.03 -6.11
CA GLU A 304 12.33 -32.99 -5.19
C GLU A 304 11.50 -34.01 -5.96
N ALA A 305 11.73 -35.30 -5.73
CA ALA A 305 10.89 -36.36 -6.29
C ALA A 305 9.51 -36.33 -5.60
N PRO A 306 8.40 -36.62 -6.30
CA PRO A 306 7.11 -36.81 -5.66
C PRO A 306 7.23 -37.85 -4.54
N GLN A 307 6.73 -37.49 -3.37
CA GLN A 307 6.69 -38.28 -2.16
C GLN A 307 5.22 -38.55 -1.81
N ASN A 308 5.01 -39.61 -1.04
CA ASN A 308 3.75 -39.83 -0.34
C ASN A 308 4.06 -39.75 1.15
N TRP A 309 4.00 -38.53 1.69
CA TRP A 309 4.30 -38.25 3.09
C TRP A 309 3.44 -39.08 4.04
N LEU A 310 2.16 -39.28 3.70
CA LEU A 310 1.25 -40.10 4.52
C LEU A 310 1.52 -41.60 4.35
N GLY A 311 2.01 -42.01 3.18
CA GLY A 311 2.47 -43.36 2.90
C GLY A 311 1.42 -44.42 3.29
N PRO A 312 1.80 -45.47 4.02
CA PRO A 312 0.87 -46.51 4.46
C PRO A 312 -0.06 -46.10 5.61
N ALA A 313 0.15 -44.94 6.25
CA ALA A 313 -0.73 -44.46 7.32
C ALA A 313 -2.04 -43.88 6.77
N TYR A 314 -2.07 -43.49 5.49
CA TYR A 314 -3.28 -43.03 4.83
C TYR A 314 -4.29 -44.17 4.67
N VAL A 315 -5.48 -44.00 5.26
CA VAL A 315 -6.64 -44.88 5.03
C VAL A 315 -7.52 -44.29 3.93
N GLN A 316 -7.96 -45.11 2.99
CA GLN A 316 -8.84 -44.65 1.90
C GLN A 316 -10.15 -44.07 2.47
N GLY A 317 -10.49 -42.84 2.06
CA GLY A 317 -11.64 -42.10 2.56
C GLY A 317 -11.36 -41.24 3.80
N SER A 318 -10.10 -41.16 4.25
CA SER A 318 -9.67 -40.15 5.22
C SER A 318 -9.74 -38.76 4.60
N LEU A 319 -10.11 -37.75 5.41
CA LEU A 319 -10.14 -36.37 4.97
C LEU A 319 -8.74 -35.74 5.10
N VAL A 320 -8.23 -35.06 4.09
CA VAL A 320 -6.93 -34.37 4.13
C VAL A 320 -7.14 -32.88 3.87
N ILE A 321 -6.70 -32.05 4.82
CA ILE A 321 -6.82 -30.59 4.76
C ILE A 321 -5.44 -30.00 4.51
N LEU A 322 -5.31 -29.19 3.45
CA LEU A 322 -4.09 -28.48 3.10
C LEU A 322 -4.24 -27.01 3.51
N ASN A 323 -3.41 -26.55 4.43
CA ASN A 323 -3.40 -25.18 4.94
C ASN A 323 -1.98 -24.61 4.96
N THR A 324 -1.42 -24.35 3.79
CA THR A 324 -0.05 -23.82 3.66
C THR A 324 0.02 -22.29 3.70
N GLY A 325 -1.07 -21.58 4.05
CA GLY A 325 -1.12 -20.11 4.07
C GLY A 325 -1.27 -19.44 2.70
N TYR A 326 -0.98 -20.14 1.60
CA TYR A 326 -1.14 -19.64 0.22
C TYR A 326 -1.50 -20.79 -0.74
N ALA A 327 -2.32 -20.51 -1.76
CA ALA A 327 -2.89 -21.53 -2.66
C ALA A 327 -1.84 -22.42 -3.35
N TRP A 328 -0.69 -21.84 -3.74
CA TRP A 328 0.37 -22.57 -4.44
C TRP A 328 1.12 -23.56 -3.54
N GLY A 329 1.17 -23.31 -2.23
CA GLY A 329 1.74 -24.27 -1.29
C GLY A 329 0.85 -25.51 -1.20
N ASN A 330 -0.48 -25.35 -1.22
CA ASN A 330 -1.40 -26.48 -1.24
C ASN A 330 -1.24 -27.31 -2.53
N ILE A 331 -1.08 -26.66 -3.69
CA ILE A 331 -0.83 -27.35 -4.97
C ILE A 331 0.48 -28.14 -4.92
N TYR A 332 1.56 -27.55 -4.38
CA TYR A 332 2.82 -28.27 -4.19
C TYR A 332 2.65 -29.48 -3.27
N VAL A 333 2.01 -29.31 -2.12
CA VAL A 333 1.77 -30.39 -1.16
C VAL A 333 0.94 -31.51 -1.79
N GLN A 334 -0.10 -31.18 -2.56
CA GLN A 334 -0.91 -32.15 -3.30
C GLN A 334 -0.05 -32.95 -4.29
N GLU A 335 0.63 -32.27 -5.21
CA GLU A 335 1.33 -32.89 -6.34
C GLU A 335 2.62 -33.61 -5.91
N ARG A 336 3.30 -33.11 -4.89
CA ARG A 336 4.64 -33.58 -4.49
C ARG A 336 4.69 -34.20 -3.11
N GLY A 337 3.88 -33.75 -2.16
CA GLY A 337 3.88 -34.31 -0.81
C GLY A 337 2.90 -35.46 -0.63
N LEU A 338 1.80 -35.44 -1.37
CA LEU A 338 0.66 -36.35 -1.22
C LEU A 338 0.38 -37.12 -2.51
N ALA A 339 1.44 -37.44 -3.26
CA ALA A 339 1.30 -38.14 -4.53
C ALA A 339 0.55 -39.47 -4.34
N GLY A 340 -0.56 -39.64 -5.08
CA GLY A 340 -1.41 -40.83 -5.03
C GLY A 340 -2.62 -40.75 -4.08
N ILE A 341 -2.78 -39.66 -3.31
CA ILE A 341 -4.01 -39.41 -2.55
C ILE A 341 -5.12 -38.92 -3.52
N PRO A 342 -6.34 -39.49 -3.50
CA PRO A 342 -7.42 -39.06 -4.37
C PRO A 342 -7.85 -37.61 -4.10
N GLU A 343 -8.08 -36.81 -5.15
CA GLU A 343 -8.47 -35.39 -5.00
C GLU A 343 -9.75 -35.18 -4.19
N ARG A 344 -10.71 -36.11 -4.30
CA ARG A 344 -11.97 -36.07 -3.52
C ARG A 344 -11.77 -36.12 -2.00
N ASP A 345 -10.59 -36.58 -1.57
CA ASP A 345 -10.21 -36.71 -0.17
C ASP A 345 -9.44 -35.44 0.30
N LEU A 346 -9.13 -34.50 -0.61
CA LEU A 346 -8.39 -33.26 -0.34
C LEU A 346 -9.32 -32.04 -0.18
N ILE A 347 -8.99 -31.16 0.77
CA ILE A 347 -9.62 -29.85 0.99
C ILE A 347 -8.53 -28.79 1.08
N HIS A 348 -8.69 -27.70 0.33
CA HIS A 348 -7.70 -26.62 0.29
C HIS A 348 -8.18 -25.43 1.11
N VAL A 349 -7.32 -24.97 2.02
CA VAL A 349 -7.52 -23.80 2.87
C VAL A 349 -6.44 -22.81 2.49
N ALA A 350 -6.84 -21.69 1.91
CA ALA A 350 -5.94 -20.62 1.53
C ALA A 350 -6.57 -19.30 1.98
N PRO A 351 -6.04 -18.65 3.04
CA PRO A 351 -6.56 -17.36 3.51
C PRO A 351 -6.42 -16.26 2.45
N ASP A 352 -5.45 -16.43 1.53
CA ASP A 352 -5.16 -15.52 0.44
C ASP A 352 -5.70 -16.00 -0.91
N ALA A 353 -6.67 -16.93 -0.93
CA ALA A 353 -7.41 -17.23 -2.16
C ALA A 353 -8.09 -15.94 -2.61
N PHE A 354 -7.48 -15.36 -3.64
CA PHE A 354 -7.69 -14.03 -4.19
C PHE A 354 -9.17 -13.64 -4.25
N SER A 355 -9.50 -12.47 -3.71
CA SER A 355 -10.78 -11.77 -3.88
C SER A 355 -11.02 -11.28 -5.32
N ASP A 356 -10.36 -11.90 -6.29
CA ASP A 356 -10.39 -11.56 -7.70
C ASP A 356 -11.14 -12.69 -8.45
N PRO A 357 -12.41 -12.47 -8.84
CA PRO A 357 -13.29 -13.50 -9.39
C PRO A 357 -12.81 -14.08 -10.73
N ASP A 358 -11.86 -13.42 -11.42
CA ASP A 358 -11.34 -13.89 -12.71
C ASP A 358 -10.22 -14.95 -12.57
N LEU A 359 -9.69 -15.18 -11.37
CA LEU A 359 -8.68 -16.21 -11.07
C LEU A 359 -9.27 -17.61 -10.83
N VAL A 360 -10.59 -17.76 -10.87
CA VAL A 360 -11.31 -19.05 -10.78
C VAL A 360 -11.13 -19.91 -12.05
N MET A 361 -10.49 -19.37 -13.09
CA MET A 361 -10.41 -19.96 -14.44
C MET A 361 -9.18 -20.84 -14.73
N LEU A 362 -8.31 -21.13 -13.77
CA LEU A 362 -7.39 -22.25 -13.93
C LEU A 362 -8.22 -23.54 -13.84
N ASP A 363 -8.08 -24.47 -14.78
CA ASP A 363 -8.88 -25.70 -14.83
C ASP A 363 -8.77 -26.61 -13.58
N HIS A 364 -7.91 -26.25 -12.62
CA HIS A 364 -7.84 -26.85 -11.29
C HIS A 364 -7.63 -25.80 -10.18
N PRO A 365 -8.72 -25.37 -9.52
CA PRO A 365 -8.75 -25.41 -8.07
C PRO A 365 -9.83 -26.39 -7.59
N PRO A 366 -9.63 -27.06 -6.44
CA PRO A 366 -10.53 -28.10 -5.98
C PRO A 366 -11.91 -27.55 -5.63
N GLU A 367 -12.93 -28.41 -5.78
CA GLU A 367 -14.37 -28.15 -5.60
C GLU A 367 -14.77 -27.58 -4.22
N ARG A 368 -13.83 -27.44 -3.26
CA ARG A 368 -14.10 -26.88 -1.92
C ARG A 368 -12.92 -26.03 -1.42
N GLN A 369 -13.11 -24.71 -1.47
CA GLN A 369 -12.23 -23.73 -0.85
C GLN A 369 -12.94 -23.09 0.35
N PHE A 370 -12.17 -22.79 1.39
CA PHE A 370 -12.65 -22.00 2.53
C PHE A 370 -11.94 -20.65 2.54
N GLU A 371 -12.73 -19.58 2.42
CA GLU A 371 -12.26 -18.20 2.60
C GLU A 371 -12.06 -17.95 4.10
N GLN A 372 -10.81 -17.76 4.50
CA GLN A 372 -10.36 -17.39 5.84
C GLN A 372 -10.41 -18.49 6.92
N ALA A 373 -9.33 -18.52 7.70
CA ALA A 373 -9.15 -19.42 8.83
C ALA A 373 -9.80 -18.80 10.08
N ASP A 374 -11.13 -18.77 10.11
CA ASP A 374 -11.93 -18.20 11.20
C ASP A 374 -12.71 -19.27 12.00
N VAL A 375 -13.55 -18.83 12.95
CA VAL A 375 -14.40 -19.73 13.76
C VAL A 375 -15.37 -20.53 12.88
N HIS A 376 -15.82 -19.97 11.75
CA HIS A 376 -16.72 -20.64 10.84
C HIS A 376 -16.03 -21.80 10.12
N PHE A 377 -14.78 -21.61 9.69
CA PHE A 377 -13.94 -22.68 9.14
C PHE A 377 -13.81 -23.85 10.12
N LEU A 378 -13.48 -23.57 11.40
CA LEU A 378 -13.36 -24.62 12.42
C LEU A 378 -14.65 -25.43 12.60
N LEU A 379 -15.82 -24.77 12.54
CA LEU A 379 -17.11 -25.44 12.64
C LEU A 379 -17.42 -26.30 11.41
N GLN A 380 -17.06 -25.84 10.21
CA GLN A 380 -17.25 -26.59 8.97
C GLN A 380 -16.34 -27.82 8.92
N VAL A 381 -15.07 -27.69 9.31
CA VAL A 381 -14.17 -28.83 9.42
C VAL A 381 -14.67 -29.83 10.48
N ALA A 382 -15.10 -29.35 11.64
CA ALA A 382 -15.69 -30.19 12.67
C ALA A 382 -16.94 -30.95 12.18
N ALA A 383 -17.78 -30.32 11.36
CA ALA A 383 -18.95 -30.96 10.78
C ALA A 383 -18.57 -32.02 9.74
N LEU A 384 -17.62 -31.71 8.85
CA LEU A 384 -17.10 -32.64 7.84
C LEU A 384 -16.43 -33.85 8.49
N ALA A 385 -15.59 -33.62 9.51
CA ALA A 385 -14.88 -34.67 10.22
C ALA A 385 -15.80 -35.78 10.74
N ARG A 386 -17.07 -35.49 11.06
CA ARG A 386 -18.04 -36.50 11.55
C ARG A 386 -18.26 -37.66 10.59
N ALA A 387 -18.07 -37.46 9.29
CA ALA A 387 -18.23 -38.48 8.26
C ALA A 387 -16.97 -39.35 8.05
N HIS A 388 -15.86 -39.01 8.71
CA HIS A 388 -14.57 -39.68 8.52
C HIS A 388 -14.09 -40.29 9.83
N SER A 389 -13.33 -41.39 9.75
CA SER A 389 -12.67 -42.00 10.91
C SER A 389 -11.30 -41.42 11.19
N GLN A 390 -10.68 -40.80 10.18
CA GLN A 390 -9.36 -40.20 10.23
C GLN A 390 -9.36 -38.91 9.41
N LEU A 391 -8.66 -37.90 9.94
CA LEU A 391 -8.47 -36.59 9.32
C LEU A 391 -6.99 -36.23 9.39
N TRP A 392 -6.46 -35.70 8.30
CA TRP A 392 -5.09 -35.21 8.18
C TRP A 392 -5.11 -33.70 7.97
N LEU A 393 -4.20 -32.98 8.61
CA LEU A 393 -3.96 -31.55 8.36
C LEU A 393 -2.49 -31.34 8.02
N VAL A 394 -2.23 -30.85 6.82
CA VAL A 394 -0.90 -30.41 6.40
C VAL A 394 -0.84 -28.90 6.47
N SER A 395 -0.03 -28.37 7.39
CA SER A 395 0.07 -26.93 7.66
C SER A 395 1.50 -26.41 7.56
N ALA A 396 1.68 -25.18 7.10
CA ALA A 396 2.96 -24.49 7.22
C ALA A 396 3.17 -24.02 8.68
N PRO A 397 4.43 -23.79 9.13
CA PRO A 397 4.72 -23.32 10.49
C PRO A 397 3.95 -22.05 10.89
N GLU A 398 3.78 -21.12 9.95
CA GLU A 398 3.01 -19.88 10.13
C GLU A 398 1.51 -20.13 10.38
N THR A 399 0.96 -21.25 9.92
CA THR A 399 -0.44 -21.65 10.13
C THR A 399 -0.60 -22.68 11.25
N ALA A 400 0.47 -23.03 11.98
CA ALA A 400 0.45 -24.04 13.03
C ALA A 400 -0.54 -23.74 14.17
N ALA A 401 -0.77 -22.46 14.49
CA ALA A 401 -1.76 -22.06 15.49
C ALA A 401 -3.18 -22.54 15.14
N MET A 402 -3.48 -22.71 13.85
CA MET A 402 -4.76 -23.26 13.40
C MET A 402 -4.88 -24.76 13.70
N ALA A 403 -3.79 -25.52 13.59
CA ALA A 403 -3.76 -26.93 13.95
C ALA A 403 -4.09 -27.13 15.44
N ASP A 404 -3.53 -26.28 16.32
CA ASP A 404 -3.83 -26.30 17.75
C ASP A 404 -5.30 -26.01 18.04
N LEU A 405 -5.89 -25.01 17.37
CA LEU A 405 -7.30 -24.66 17.53
C LEU A 405 -8.22 -25.77 17.03
N LEU A 406 -7.92 -26.34 15.86
CA LEU A 406 -8.66 -27.47 15.31
C LEU A 406 -8.57 -28.68 16.24
N GLY A 407 -7.38 -28.98 16.77
CA GLY A 407 -7.17 -30.07 17.71
C GLY A 407 -8.01 -29.93 18.96
N ARG A 408 -8.07 -28.73 19.56
CA ARG A 408 -8.96 -28.48 20.71
C ARG A 408 -10.44 -28.66 20.36
N ALA A 409 -10.85 -28.20 19.18
CA ALA A 409 -12.25 -28.32 18.73
C ALA A 409 -12.66 -29.78 18.46
N LEU A 410 -11.75 -30.59 17.92
CA LEU A 410 -11.98 -32.02 17.66
C LEU A 410 -11.84 -32.86 18.94
N GLN A 411 -10.95 -32.50 19.87
CA GLN A 411 -10.78 -33.19 21.15
C GLN A 411 -12.07 -33.14 21.98
N GLY A 412 -12.80 -32.02 21.95
CA GLY A 412 -14.14 -31.91 22.56
C GLY A 412 -15.18 -32.87 21.97
N GLN A 413 -14.91 -33.47 20.81
CA GLN A 413 -15.74 -34.47 20.13
C GLN A 413 -15.16 -35.89 20.22
N GLY A 414 -14.13 -36.10 21.05
CA GLY A 414 -13.52 -37.40 21.30
C GLY A 414 -12.44 -37.82 20.30
N TRP A 415 -11.94 -36.90 19.48
CA TRP A 415 -10.80 -37.16 18.59
C TRP A 415 -9.47 -37.07 19.34
N GLN A 416 -8.49 -37.84 18.87
CA GLN A 416 -7.11 -37.77 19.32
C GLN A 416 -6.26 -37.13 18.22
N ALA A 417 -5.34 -36.26 18.59
CA ALA A 417 -4.45 -35.54 17.68
C ALA A 417 -3.00 -35.96 17.91
N GLU A 418 -2.27 -36.20 16.83
CA GLU A 418 -0.86 -36.61 16.85
C GLU A 418 -0.10 -35.92 15.71
N LEU A 419 1.14 -35.50 15.96
CA LEU A 419 2.02 -34.97 14.92
C LEU A 419 2.72 -36.13 14.19
N TYR A 420 2.74 -36.09 12.86
CA TYR A 420 3.19 -37.18 12.00
C TYR A 420 4.31 -36.74 11.03
N PRO A 421 5.28 -37.62 10.70
CA PRO A 421 5.66 -38.79 11.49
C PRO A 421 6.12 -38.40 12.90
N GLU A 422 6.11 -39.35 13.84
CA GLU A 422 6.59 -39.11 15.20
C GLU A 422 7.99 -38.47 15.19
N PRO A 423 8.24 -37.45 16.05
CA PRO A 423 9.55 -36.79 16.13
C PRO A 423 10.68 -37.82 16.29
N GLY A 424 11.53 -37.96 15.27
CA GLY A 424 12.68 -38.87 15.26
C GLY A 424 12.69 -39.96 14.18
N ALA A 425 11.64 -40.10 13.36
CA ALA A 425 11.52 -41.18 12.36
C ALA A 425 12.27 -40.95 11.01
N GLY A 426 13.14 -39.95 10.91
CA GLY A 426 13.84 -39.58 9.67
C GLY A 426 13.51 -38.15 9.23
N GLU A 427 14.35 -37.58 8.37
CA GLU A 427 14.29 -36.19 7.90
C GLU A 427 12.90 -35.87 7.33
N GLN A 428 12.04 -35.22 8.13
CA GLN A 428 10.93 -34.48 7.55
C GLN A 428 11.51 -33.34 6.72
N PRO A 429 10.88 -32.98 5.58
CA PRO A 429 11.10 -31.65 5.06
C PRO A 429 10.68 -30.67 6.18
N ASN A 430 11.63 -29.92 6.73
CA ASN A 430 11.49 -29.00 7.87
C ASN A 430 10.45 -27.86 7.67
N GLN A 431 9.57 -28.00 6.69
CA GLN A 431 8.77 -26.93 6.10
C GLN A 431 7.26 -27.14 6.27
N PHE A 432 6.79 -28.35 6.61
CA PHE A 432 5.36 -28.60 6.87
C PHE A 432 5.15 -29.46 8.13
N LEU A 433 4.11 -29.14 8.87
CA LEU A 433 3.62 -29.91 10.01
C LEU A 433 2.42 -30.73 9.54
N ILE A 434 2.50 -32.06 9.68
CA ILE A 434 1.40 -32.97 9.33
C ILE A 434 0.78 -33.47 10.63
N TRP A 435 -0.49 -33.17 10.85
CA TRP A 435 -1.25 -33.66 11.99
C TRP A 435 -2.20 -34.77 11.56
N ARG A 436 -2.22 -35.83 12.35
CA ARG A 436 -3.18 -36.93 12.25
C ARG A 436 -4.20 -36.79 13.36
N PHE A 437 -5.47 -36.78 12.99
CA PHE A 437 -6.60 -36.81 13.91
C PHE A 437 -7.36 -38.13 13.70
N GLU A 438 -7.53 -38.90 14.77
CA GLU A 438 -8.24 -40.17 14.72
C GLU A 438 -9.37 -40.20 15.74
N ARG A 439 -10.52 -40.69 15.32
CA ARG A 439 -11.63 -40.97 16.22
C ARG A 439 -11.53 -42.44 16.65
N PRO A 440 -11.40 -42.74 17.96
CA PRO A 440 -11.48 -44.12 18.41
C PRO A 440 -12.82 -44.69 17.96
N GLY A 441 -12.78 -45.82 17.25
CA GLY A 441 -13.98 -46.51 16.82
C GLY A 441 -14.90 -46.83 18.00
N PRO A 442 -16.21 -47.06 17.78
CA PRO A 442 -17.06 -47.58 18.84
C PRO A 442 -16.50 -48.95 19.27
N GLY A 443 -15.81 -48.96 20.40
CA GLY A 443 -15.23 -50.15 21.01
C GLY A 443 -16.28 -51.07 21.62
#